data_AF-A0A427H877-F1
#
_entry.id   AF-A0A427H877-F1
#
_cell.length_a   1.000
_cell.length_b   1.000
_cell.length_c   1.000
_cell.angle_alpha   90.00
_cell.angle_beta   90.00
_cell.angle_gamma   90.00
#
_symmetry.space_group_name_H-M   'P 1'
#
loop_
_entity.id
_entity.type
_entity.pdbx_description
1 polymer ?
#
loop_
_entity_poly.entity_id
_entity_poly.type
_entity_poly.pdbx_seq_one_letter_code
_entity_poly.pdbx_strand_id
1 'polypeptide(L)' 'GLIRQYLPKGTDLSVHSQEELNAIALQLNMRPRKRFDFKCPIEVMGEVMQKAMAMLHDAPASIQ' A
#
# COMPACT_ATOMS: atom_id res chain seq x y z
N GLY A 1 -6.06 14.98 4.80
CA GLY A 1 -5.30 13.94 4.06
C GLY A 1 -6.21 13.29 3.04
N LEU A 2 -5.67 12.73 1.96
CA LEU A 2 -6.47 12.25 0.83
C LEU A 2 -7.55 11.23 1.19
N ILE A 3 -7.29 10.33 2.15
CA ILE A 3 -8.28 9.38 2.63
C ILE A 3 -9.56 10.05 3.17
N ARG A 4 -9.45 11.29 3.69
CA ARG A 4 -10.58 12.06 4.21
C ARG A 4 -11.51 12.63 3.14
N GLN A 5 -11.13 12.49 1.86
CA GLN A 5 -12.04 12.75 0.74
C GLN A 5 -13.06 11.63 0.56
N TYR A 6 -12.80 10.43 1.11
CA TYR A 6 -13.65 9.25 1.03
C TYR A 6 -14.23 8.88 2.40
N LEU A 7 -13.40 8.91 3.45
CA LEU A 7 -13.73 8.47 4.80
C LEU A 7 -13.42 9.62 5.77
N PRO A 8 -14.43 10.44 6.13
CA PRO A 8 -14.28 11.48 7.15
C PRO A 8 -13.60 10.99 8.43
N LYS A 9 -13.07 11.94 9.23
CA LYS A 9 -12.39 11.56 10.47
C LYS A 9 -13.39 10.87 11.40
N GLY A 10 -13.04 9.68 11.88
CA GLY A 10 -13.88 8.90 12.79
C GLY A 10 -14.98 8.10 12.09
N THR A 11 -14.95 7.99 10.76
CA THR A 11 -15.79 7.03 10.03
C THR A 11 -15.56 5.62 10.57
N ASP A 12 -16.63 4.99 11.01
CA ASP A 12 -16.66 3.57 11.32
C ASP A 12 -16.47 2.79 10.01
N LEU A 13 -15.46 1.93 9.93
CA LEU A 13 -15.18 1.16 8.72
C LEU A 13 -16.09 -0.08 8.59
N SER A 14 -16.69 -0.54 9.70
CA SER A 14 -17.50 -1.75 9.70
C SER A 14 -18.82 -1.62 8.93
N VAL A 15 -19.27 -0.38 8.70
CA VAL A 15 -20.48 -0.07 7.93
C VAL A 15 -20.24 -0.09 6.41
N HIS A 16 -18.99 -0.13 5.97
CA HIS A 16 -18.61 -0.16 4.56
C HIS A 16 -18.36 -1.59 4.09
N SER A 17 -18.73 -1.90 2.86
CA SER A 17 -18.41 -3.22 2.30
C SER A 17 -16.91 -3.32 2.00
N GLN A 18 -16.39 -4.54 1.96
CA GLN A 18 -14.99 -4.76 1.60
C GLN A 18 -14.70 -4.26 0.18
N GLU A 19 -15.65 -4.37 -0.75
CA GLU A 19 -15.55 -3.88 -2.12
C GLU A 19 -15.41 -2.35 -2.17
N GLU A 20 -16.19 -1.62 -1.37
CA GLU A 20 -16.09 -0.16 -1.27
C GLU A 20 -14.71 0.27 -0.75
N LEU A 21 -14.25 -0.38 0.33
CA LEU A 21 -12.94 -0.10 0.92
C LEU A 21 -11.81 -0.44 -0.06
N ASN A 22 -11.94 -1.53 -0.81
CA ASN A 22 -10.98 -1.93 -1.85
C ASN A 22 -10.94 -0.90 -2.99
N ALA A 23 -12.08 -0.39 -3.43
CA ALA A 23 -12.14 0.64 -4.48
C ALA A 23 -11.44 1.94 -4.03
N ILE A 24 -11.68 2.37 -2.78
CA ILE A 24 -10.98 3.53 -2.19
C ILE A 24 -9.47 3.26 -2.13
N ALA A 25 -9.07 2.08 -1.63
CA ALA A 25 -7.67 1.70 -1.52
C ALA A 25 -6.98 1.69 -2.89
N LEU A 26 -7.63 1.13 -3.92
CA LEU A 26 -7.12 1.10 -5.28
C LEU A 26 -6.88 2.52 -5.82
N GLN A 27 -7.87 3.42 -5.69
CA GLN A 27 -7.74 4.80 -6.15
C GLN A 27 -6.62 5.56 -5.43
N LEU A 28 -6.45 5.35 -4.12
CA LEU A 28 -5.37 5.96 -3.35
C LEU A 28 -3.99 5.38 -3.74
N ASN A 29 -3.92 4.07 -3.95
CA ASN A 29 -2.69 3.35 -4.26
C ASN A 29 -2.21 3.52 -5.71
N MET A 30 -3.13 3.82 -6.64
CA MET A 30 -2.84 4.17 -8.04
C MET A 30 -2.60 5.66 -8.27
N ARG A 31 -2.57 6.49 -7.21
CA ARG A 31 -2.43 7.94 -7.38
C ARG A 31 -0.96 8.37 -7.41
N PRO A 32 -0.47 9.03 -8.47
CA PRO A 32 0.86 9.66 -8.50
C PRO A 32 1.10 10.57 -7.30
N ARG A 33 2.22 10.40 -6.59
CA ARG A 33 2.60 11.24 -5.44
C ARG A 33 3.91 11.95 -5.69
N LYS A 34 3.91 13.29 -5.61
CA LYS A 34 5.12 14.12 -5.76
C LYS A 34 6.28 13.67 -4.87
N ARG A 35 6.01 13.16 -3.65
CA ARG A 35 7.06 12.66 -2.73
C ARG A 35 7.82 11.45 -3.29
N PHE A 36 7.20 10.69 -4.18
CA PHE A 36 7.79 9.52 -4.81
C PHE A 36 8.16 9.79 -6.28
N ASP A 37 8.55 11.03 -6.60
CA ASP A 37 8.82 11.44 -7.98
C ASP A 37 7.67 11.12 -8.95
N PHE A 38 6.44 11.30 -8.44
CA PHE A 38 5.19 10.98 -9.13
C PHE A 38 4.91 9.49 -9.37
N LYS A 39 5.69 8.57 -8.82
CA LYS A 39 5.28 7.16 -8.69
C LYS A 39 4.05 7.02 -7.80
N CYS A 40 3.29 5.96 -8.06
CA CYS A 40 2.14 5.55 -7.28
C CYS A 40 2.58 4.76 -6.04
N PRO A 41 1.86 4.85 -4.91
CA PRO A 41 2.18 4.09 -3.71
C PRO A 41 2.30 2.59 -3.94
N ILE A 42 1.48 2.01 -4.83
CA ILE A 42 1.54 0.59 -5.14
C ILE A 42 2.87 0.18 -5.80
N GLU A 43 3.42 1.04 -6.66
CA GLU A 43 4.71 0.79 -7.33
C GLU A 43 5.85 0.81 -6.32
N VAL A 44 5.88 1.84 -5.46
CA VAL A 44 6.89 1.98 -4.41
C VAL A 44 6.81 0.82 -3.41
N MET A 45 5.60 0.42 -3.02
CA MET A 45 5.40 -0.74 -2.15
C MET A 45 5.90 -2.03 -2.82
N GLY A 46 5.62 -2.21 -4.11
CA GLY A 46 6.14 -3.33 -4.90
C GLY A 46 7.67 -3.37 -4.88
N GLU A 47 8.34 -2.25 -5.13
CA GLU A 47 9.81 -2.15 -5.06
C GLU A 47 10.36 -2.53 -3.67
N VAL A 48 9.71 -2.08 -2.60
CA VAL A 48 10.12 -2.40 -1.21
C VAL A 48 9.94 -3.89 -0.93
N MET A 49 8.82 -4.48 -1.36
CA MET A 49 8.55 -5.91 -1.17
C MET A 49 9.52 -6.78 -1.96
N GLN A 50 9.85 -6.42 -3.21
CA GLN A 50 10.85 -7.14 -4.00
C GLN A 50 12.23 -7.12 -3.34
N LYS A 51 12.65 -5.95 -2.83
CA LYS A 51 13.90 -5.84 -2.07
C LYS A 51 13.89 -6.71 -0.81
N ALA A 52 12.79 -6.68 -0.05
CA ALA A 52 12.64 -7.50 1.15
C ALA A 52 12.68 -9.00 0.84
N MET A 53 12.02 -9.44 -0.24
CA MET A 53 12.02 -10.84 -0.68
C MET A 53 13.42 -11.30 -1.14
N ALA A 54 14.16 -10.45 -1.87
CA ALA A 54 15.54 -10.75 -2.24
C ALA A 54 16.45 -10.91 -1.01
N MET A 55 16.32 -10.01 -0.02
CA MET A 55 17.08 -10.12 1.24
C MET A 55 16.77 -11.39 2.03
N LEU A 56 15.53 -11.89 1.99
CA LEU A 56 15.14 -13.16 2.62
C LEU A 56 15.70 -14.38 1.88
N HIS A 57 15.79 -14.31 0.55
CA HIS A 57 16.34 -15.38 -0.28
C HIS A 57 17.87 -15.48 -0.15
N ASP A 58 18.55 -14.36 0.03
CA ASP A 58 20.02 -14.31 0.16
C ASP A 58 20.52 -14.61 1.59
N ALA A 59 19.62 -14.83 2.55
CA ALA A 59 19.99 -15.31 3.87
C ALA A 59 20.44 -16.78 3.75
N PRO A 60 21.70 -17.12 4.10
CA PRO A 60 22.15 -18.51 4.03
C PRO A 60 21.23 -19.34 4.93
N ALA A 61 20.68 -20.42 4.37
CA ALA A 61 19.96 -21.41 5.15
C ALA A 61 20.85 -21.80 6.33
N SER A 62 20.34 -21.58 7.55
CA SER A 62 21.03 -21.92 8.78
C SER A 62 21.55 -23.35 8.65
N ILE A 63 22.87 -23.50 8.51
CA ILE A 63 23.52 -24.80 8.53
C ILE A 63 23.30 -25.33 9.96
N GLN A 64 22.53 -26.41 10.06
CA GLN A 64 22.40 -27.21 11.28
C GLN A 64 23.71 -27.90 11.62
#